data_AF-A0A8T0TTS1-F1
#
_entry.id   AF-A0A8T0TTS1-F1
#
_cell.length_a   1.000
_cell.length_b   1.000
_cell.length_c   1.000
_cell.angle_alpha   90.00
_cell.angle_beta   90.00
_cell.angle_gamma   90.00
#
_symmetry.space_group_name_H-M   'P 1'
#
loop_
_entity.id
_entity.type
_entity.pdbx_description
1 polymer ?
#
loop_
_entity_poly.entity_id
_entity_poly.type
_entity_poly.pdbx_seq_one_letter_code
_entity_poly.pdbx_strand_id
1 'polypeptide(L)'
;MDSDSNYLLEIKLVVNIKKVRKDVRCWCFDKTVDSDTTNLKDLVDDITDQYPPGYLEVAHVQYYDADLKTFPVVNTDQELMSCFRNIVQVKR
;
A
#
# COMPACT_ATOMS: atom_id res chain seq x y z
N MET A 1 -9.53 -15.17 -15.46
CA MET A 1 -9.08 -14.57 -14.20
C MET A 1 -8.04 -15.52 -13.66
N ASP A 2 -6.76 -15.26 -13.97
CA ASP A 2 -5.66 -16.11 -13.53
C ASP A 2 -5.56 -16.02 -12.00
N SER A 3 -5.52 -17.18 -11.34
CA SER A 3 -5.50 -17.25 -9.88
C SER A 3 -4.15 -16.82 -9.28
N ASP A 4 -3.14 -16.61 -10.12
CA ASP A 4 -1.77 -16.29 -9.72
C ASP A 4 -1.49 -14.77 -9.62
N SER A 5 -2.38 -13.92 -10.14
CA SER A 5 -2.20 -12.45 -10.14
C SER A 5 -2.88 -11.75 -8.95
N ASN A 6 -3.65 -12.49 -8.13
CA ASN A 6 -4.35 -11.94 -6.97
C ASN A 6 -3.49 -11.99 -5.71
N TYR A 7 -3.16 -10.82 -5.17
CA TYR A 7 -2.39 -10.63 -3.95
C TYR A 7 -3.28 -10.14 -2.82
N LEU A 8 -3.15 -10.77 -1.65
CA LEU A 8 -3.70 -10.21 -0.42
C LEU A 8 -2.65 -9.28 0.20
N LEU A 9 -2.91 -7.98 0.16
CA LEU A 9 -2.06 -6.96 0.77
C LEU A 9 -2.63 -6.54 2.12
N GLU A 10 -1.82 -6.65 3.17
CA GLU A 10 -2.13 -6.01 4.45
C GLU A 10 -1.71 -4.54 4.37
N ILE A 11 -2.69 -3.64 4.29
CA ILE A 11 -2.46 -2.19 4.19
C ILE A 11 -2.55 -1.58 5.58
N LYS A 12 -1.47 -0.88 5.98
CA LYS A 12 -1.41 -0.14 7.25
C LYS A 12 -1.43 1.36 6.99
N LEU A 13 -2.57 1.98 7.27
CA LEU A 13 -2.74 3.42 7.19
C LEU A 13 -2.20 4.07 8.47
N VAL A 14 -1.07 4.76 8.34
CA VAL A 14 -0.43 5.49 9.44
C VAL A 14 -0.67 6.98 9.24
N VAL A 15 -1.58 7.55 10.02
CA VAL A 15 -1.85 9.00 9.99
C VAL A 15 -0.91 9.70 10.97
N ASN A 16 -0.33 10.83 10.55
CA ASN A 16 0.52 11.61 11.43
C ASN A 16 -0.32 12.36 12.48
N ILE A 17 -0.47 11.74 13.64
CA ILE A 17 -1.22 12.24 14.81
C ILE A 17 -0.81 13.68 15.18
N LYS A 18 0.45 14.06 14.93
CA LYS A 18 0.98 15.39 15.26
C LYS A 18 0.37 16.53 14.44
N LYS A 19 -0.17 16.27 13.24
CA LYS A 19 -0.61 17.34 12.33
C LYS A 19 -2.12 17.47 12.16
N VAL A 20 -2.94 16.40 12.16
CA VAL A 20 -4.31 16.55 11.61
C VAL A 20 -5.46 15.81 12.32
N ARG A 21 -5.29 14.61 12.90
CA ARG A 21 -6.42 13.89 13.54
C ARG A 21 -6.06 13.30 14.90
N LYS A 22 -6.79 13.68 15.95
CA LYS A 22 -6.62 13.17 17.33
C LYS A 22 -7.20 11.76 17.54
N ASP A 23 -8.09 11.31 16.64
CA ASP A 23 -8.88 10.08 16.84
C ASP A 23 -8.47 8.88 15.98
N VAL A 24 -7.59 9.04 14.99
CA VAL A 24 -7.18 7.93 14.10
C VAL A 24 -5.74 7.54 14.44
N ARG A 25 -5.59 6.46 15.23
CA ARG A 25 -4.29 6.00 15.74
C ARG A 25 -3.46 5.25 14.71
N CYS A 26 -4.11 4.40 13.91
CA CYS A 26 -3.56 3.57 12.84
C CYS A 26 -4.68 2.63 12.40
N TRP A 27 -4.85 2.40 11.10
CA TRP A 27 -5.84 1.44 10.59
C TRP A 27 -5.14 0.36 9.79
N CYS A 28 -5.48 -0.90 10.06
CA CYS A 28 -4.97 -2.04 9.30
C CYS A 28 -6.16 -2.70 8.61
N PHE A 29 -6.04 -2.98 7.33
CA PHE A 29 -7.05 -3.73 6.60
C PHE A 29 -6.41 -4.53 5.49
N ASP A 30 -7.00 -5.69 5.21
CA ASP A 30 -6.56 -6.54 4.10
C ASP A 30 -7.32 -6.14 2.84
N LYS A 31 -6.59 -5.95 1.74
CA LYS A 31 -7.15 -5.68 0.42
C LYS A 31 -6.63 -6.72 -0.56
N THR A 32 -7.54 -7.35 -1.28
CA THR A 32 -7.17 -8.18 -2.43
C THR A 32 -6.95 -7.29 -3.62
N VAL A 33 -5.78 -7.39 -4.24
CA VAL A 33 -5.33 -6.55 -5.34
C VAL A 33 -4.81 -7.46 -6.44
N ASP A 34 -5.27 -7.21 -7.66
CA ASP A 34 -4.81 -7.94 -8.84
C ASP A 34 -3.66 -7.15 -9.49
N SER A 35 -2.47 -7.75 -9.55
CA SER A 35 -1.29 -7.08 -10.09
C SER A 35 -1.39 -6.75 -11.57
N ASP A 36 -2.21 -7.48 -12.33
CA ASP A 36 -2.34 -7.25 -13.76
C ASP A 36 -3.27 -6.08 -14.08
N THR A 37 -4.14 -5.71 -13.14
CA THR A 37 -5.16 -4.67 -13.33
C THR A 37 -4.98 -3.45 -12.43
N THR A 38 -4.19 -3.56 -11.35
CA THR A 38 -4.04 -2.48 -10.37
C THR A 38 -2.77 -1.67 -10.58
N ASN A 39 -2.94 -0.37 -10.84
CA ASN A 39 -1.84 0.58 -10.85
C ASN A 39 -1.66 1.23 -9.47
N LEU A 40 -0.49 1.81 -9.20
CA LEU A 40 -0.21 2.54 -7.98
C LEU A 40 -1.20 3.67 -7.78
N LYS A 41 -1.55 4.39 -8.87
CA LYS A 41 -2.51 5.47 -8.82
C LYS A 41 -3.89 4.97 -8.38
N ASP A 42 -4.39 3.89 -8.97
CA ASP A 42 -5.71 3.34 -8.64
C ASP A 42 -5.74 2.85 -7.18
N LEU A 43 -4.66 2.22 -6.72
CA LEU A 43 -4.52 1.79 -5.33
C LEU A 43 -4.56 2.99 -4.36
N VAL A 44 -3.79 4.05 -4.66
CA VAL A 44 -3.77 5.26 -3.83
C VAL A 44 -5.12 5.95 -3.87
N ASP A 45 -5.73 6.09 -5.04
CA ASP A 45 -7.02 6.77 -5.23
C ASP A 45 -8.12 6.08 -4.43
N ASP A 46 -8.22 4.75 -4.50
CA ASP A 46 -9.18 3.93 -3.75
C ASP A 46 -8.97 4.07 -2.22
N ILE A 47 -7.70 4.09 -1.75
CA ILE A 47 -7.40 4.33 -0.34
C ILE A 47 -7.79 5.75 0.06
N THR A 48 -7.49 6.75 -0.76
CA THR A 48 -7.83 8.16 -0.47
C THR A 48 -9.31 8.47 -0.63
N ASP A 49 -10.06 7.71 -1.42
CA ASP A 49 -11.51 7.83 -1.52
C ASP A 49 -12.18 7.35 -0.22
N GLN A 50 -11.71 6.19 0.29
CA GLN A 50 -12.17 5.65 1.57
C GLN A 50 -11.66 6.48 2.77
N TYR A 51 -10.44 7.01 2.67
CA TYR A 51 -9.77 7.79 3.71
C TYR A 51 -9.23 9.09 3.13
N PRO A 52 -10.10 10.11 2.92
CA PRO A 52 -9.68 11.37 2.33
C PRO A 52 -8.60 12.02 3.18
N PRO A 53 -7.44 12.38 2.59
CA PRO A 53 -6.40 13.08 3.30
C PRO A 53 -6.93 14.43 3.80
N GLY A 54 -6.51 14.84 4.99
CA GLY A 54 -6.80 16.16 5.51
C GLY A 54 -5.98 17.25 4.81
N TYR A 55 -6.16 18.48 5.28
CA TYR A 55 -5.49 19.65 4.71
C TYR A 55 -3.95 19.50 4.74
N LEU A 56 -3.32 19.52 3.56
CA LEU A 56 -1.87 19.31 3.34
C LEU A 56 -1.34 17.91 3.68
N GLU A 57 -2.20 16.90 3.82
CA GLU A 57 -1.75 15.52 3.93
C GLU A 57 -1.43 14.93 2.56
N VAL A 58 -0.27 14.28 2.45
CA VAL A 58 0.15 13.55 1.25
C VAL A 58 0.19 12.07 1.62
N ALA A 59 -0.53 11.25 0.85
CA ALA A 59 -0.48 9.80 1.01
C ALA A 59 0.85 9.28 0.47
N HIS A 60 1.55 8.49 1.27
CA HIS A 60 2.77 7.80 0.87
C HIS A 60 2.55 6.30 0.98
N VAL A 61 2.86 5.56 -0.08
CA VAL A 61 2.83 4.11 -0.08
C VAL A 61 4.21 3.61 0.29
N GLN A 62 4.30 2.77 1.31
CA GLN A 62 5.53 2.12 1.73
C GLN A 62 5.32 0.62 1.73
N TYR A 63 6.30 -0.11 1.20
CA TYR A 63 6.29 -1.57 1.20
C TYR A 63 7.35 -2.09 2.18
N TYR A 64 7.05 -3.18 2.88
CA TYR A 64 8.05 -3.82 3.73
C TYR A 64 8.96 -4.74 2.91
N ASP A 65 10.20 -4.30 2.70
CA ASP A 65 11.22 -5.11 2.05
C ASP A 65 11.86 -6.03 3.10
N ALA A 66 11.64 -7.34 2.98
CA ALA A 66 12.15 -8.34 3.90
C ALA A 66 13.68 -8.53 3.80
N ASP A 67 14.25 -8.35 2.60
CA ASP A 67 15.68 -8.48 2.34
C ASP A 67 16.44 -7.31 2.95
N LEU A 68 15.92 -6.09 2.75
CA LEU A 68 16.52 -4.87 3.26
C LEU A 68 16.08 -4.54 4.69
N LYS A 69 15.04 -5.21 5.20
CA LYS A 69 14.35 -4.88 6.47
C LYS A 69 13.99 -3.39 6.58
N THR A 70 13.64 -2.79 5.45
CA THR A 70 13.33 -1.37 5.35
C THR A 70 11.94 -1.15 4.75
N PHE A 71 11.45 0.09 4.82
CA PHE A 71 10.17 0.50 4.26
C PHE A 71 10.38 1.49 3.11
N PRO A 72 10.91 1.06 1.95
CA PRO A 72 11.04 1.94 0.80
C PRO A 72 9.68 2.50 0.38
N VAL A 73 9.69 3.77 -0.01
CA VAL A 73 8.51 4.45 -0.55
C VAL A 73 8.35 4.03 -2.00
N VAL A 74 7.16 3.57 -2.36
CA VAL A 74 6.78 3.21 -3.72
C VAL A 74 6.17 4.44 -4.38
N ASN A 75 6.84 4.99 -5.37
CA ASN A 75 6.38 6.17 -6.10
C ASN A 75 6.00 5.86 -7.55
N THR A 76 6.35 4.67 -8.04
CA THR A 76 6.13 4.26 -9.43
C THR A 76 5.47 2.89 -9.53
N ASP A 77 4.74 2.66 -10.62
CA ASP A 77 4.14 1.35 -10.91
C ASP A 77 5.21 0.25 -11.05
N GLN A 78 6.39 0.58 -11.58
CA GLN A 78 7.49 -0.38 -11.71
C GLN A 78 8.03 -0.84 -10.34
N GLU A 79 8.12 0.07 -9.36
CA GLU A 79 8.47 -0.28 -7.98
C GLU A 79 7.36 -1.13 -7.34
N LEU A 80 6.09 -0.78 -7.56
CA LEU A 80 4.95 -1.57 -7.07
C LEU A 80 4.97 -3.01 -7.60
N MET A 81 5.21 -3.19 -8.90
CA MET A 81 5.35 -4.52 -9.52
C MET A 81 6.54 -5.29 -8.97
N SER A 82 7.62 -4.59 -8.62
CA SER A 82 8.79 -5.21 -7.96
C SER A 82 8.44 -5.70 -6.54
N CYS A 83 7.62 -4.94 -5.81
CA CYS A 83 7.08 -5.37 -4.52
C CYS A 83 6.22 -6.64 -4.66
N PHE A 84 5.29 -6.68 -5.62
CA PHE A 84 4.48 -7.87 -5.88
C PHE A 84 5.33 -9.11 -6.18
N ARG A 85 6.38 -8.94 -7.01
CA ARG A 85 7.31 -10.03 -7.32
C ARG A 85 8.07 -10.54 -6.09
N ASN A 86 8.42 -9.67 -5.15
CA ASN A 86 9.04 -10.07 -3.89
C ASN A 86 8.06 -10.80 -2.97
N ILE A 87 6.77 -10.43 -2.95
CA ILE A 87 5.73 -11.17 -2.21
C ILE A 87 5.61 -12.61 -2.72
N VAL A 88 5.70 -12.84 -4.04
CA VAL A 88 5.68 -14.20 -4.63
C VAL A 88 6.86 -15.05 -4.12
N GLN A 89 8.05 -14.47 -3.97
CA GLN A 89 9.22 -15.23 -3.50
C GLN A 89 9.13 -15.63 -2.02
N VAL A 90 8.40 -14.88 -1.20
CA VAL A 90 8.23 -15.15 0.23
C VAL A 90 7.15 -16.21 0.50
N LYS A 91 6.26 -16.51 -0.45
CA LYS A 91 5.43 -17.73 -0.44
C LYS A 91 6.31 -18.94 -0.78
N ARG A 92 7.01 -19.48 0.22
CA ARG A 92 7.67 -20.80 0.15
C ARG A 92 7.08 -21.75 1.18
#